data_AF-A0AAW3DGA3-F1
#
_entry.id   AF-A0AAW3DGA3-F1
#
_cell.length_a   1.000
_cell.length_b   1.000
_cell.length_c   1.000
_cell.angle_alpha   90.00
_cell.angle_beta   90.00
_cell.angle_gamma   90.00
#
_symmetry.space_group_name_H-M   'P 1'
#
loop_
_entity.id
_entity.type
_entity.pdbx_description
1 polymer ?
#
loop_
_entity_poly.entity_id
_entity_poly.type
_entity_poly.pdbx_seq_one_letter_code
_entity_poly.pdbx_strand_id
1 'polypeptide(L)'
;DINECETRNFTCTLQQTCFNIPGEYKCLDPVRCEEPYIQINENRCMCPAENVGCRDQPFTILYRVMDMVSGRSVPSDIFQMQATTRYPGAYYIFQIKSGNEGREFYMR
;
A
#
# COMPACT_ATOMS: atom_id res chain seq x y z
N ASP A 1 2.47 21.56 13.18
CA ASP A 1 2.71 20.99 11.85
C ASP A 1 1.96 21.85 10.84
N ILE A 2 2.59 22.20 9.72
CA ILE A 2 1.95 22.92 8.61
C ILE A 2 1.62 21.90 7.53
N ASN A 3 0.51 22.08 6.81
CA ASN A 3 0.20 21.21 5.69
C ASN A 3 0.76 21.82 4.40
N GLU A 4 1.94 21.37 3.95
CA GLU A 4 2.58 21.87 2.73
C GLU A 4 1.74 21.56 1.48
N CYS A 5 0.99 20.46 1.49
CA CYS A 5 0.14 20.05 0.37
C CYS A 5 -1.08 20.98 0.19
N GLU A 6 -1.71 21.41 1.29
CA GLU A 6 -2.82 22.37 1.25
C GLU A 6 -2.34 23.79 0.92
N THR A 7 -1.19 24.19 1.47
CA THR A 7 -0.60 25.50 1.23
C THR A 7 0.12 25.62 -0.13
N ARG A 8 0.18 24.52 -0.91
CA ARG A 8 0.90 24.42 -2.19
C ARG A 8 2.38 24.80 -2.08
N ASN A 9 2.98 24.54 -0.92
CA ASN A 9 4.38 24.81 -0.63
C ASN A 9 5.22 23.53 -0.71
N PHE A 10 5.13 22.82 -1.84
CA PHE A 10 5.83 21.56 -2.10
C PHE A 10 6.58 21.61 -3.43
N THR A 11 7.63 20.80 -3.58
CA THR A 11 8.48 20.75 -4.79
C THR A 11 8.25 19.49 -5.65
N CYS A 12 7.15 18.79 -5.45
CA CYS A 12 6.77 17.62 -6.24
C CYS A 12 6.61 17.93 -7.73
N THR A 13 6.93 16.95 -8.57
CA THR A 13 6.67 17.03 -10.01
C THR A 13 5.17 16.98 -10.31
N LEU A 14 4.78 17.40 -11.52
CA LEU A 14 3.36 17.38 -11.96
C LEU A 14 2.72 15.98 -11.94
N GLN A 15 3.51 14.91 -12.01
CA GLN A 15 3.03 13.53 -11.99
C GLN A 15 2.98 12.94 -10.58
N GLN A 16 3.61 13.59 -9.60
CA GLN A 16 3.69 13.12 -8.23
C GLN A 16 2.53 13.69 -7.41
N THR A 17 2.13 12.93 -6.40
CA THR A 17 1.12 13.36 -5.43
C THR A 17 1.80 13.79 -4.14
N CYS A 18 1.46 14.98 -3.64
CA CYS A 18 1.93 15.47 -2.36
C CYS A 18 1.24 14.72 -1.22
N PHE A 19 2.03 14.19 -0.29
CA PHE A 19 1.55 13.49 0.90
C PHE A 19 2.13 14.14 2.16
N ASN A 20 1.25 14.76 2.94
CA ASN A 20 1.65 15.46 4.16
C ASN A 20 1.82 14.47 5.32
N ILE A 21 2.92 14.57 6.06
CA ILE A 21 3.15 13.77 7.28
C ILE A 21 3.68 14.68 8.40
N PRO A 22 3.56 14.27 9.67
CA PRO A 22 4.03 15.11 10.77
C PRO A 22 5.51 15.48 10.64
N GLY A 23 5.78 16.77 10.42
CA GLY A 23 7.13 17.33 10.32
C GLY A 23 7.78 17.34 8.93
N GLU A 24 7.17 16.72 7.91
CA GLU A 24 7.65 16.78 6.52
C GLU A 24 6.54 16.47 5.49
N TYR A 25 6.81 16.67 4.20
CA TYR A 25 5.96 16.14 3.13
C TYR A 25 6.74 15.18 2.25
N LYS A 26 6.05 14.23 1.62
CA LYS A 26 6.62 13.32 0.63
C LYS A 26 5.94 13.47 -0.71
N CYS A 27 6.72 13.41 -1.77
CA CYS A 27 6.21 13.33 -3.14
C CYS A 27 6.14 11.86 -3.54
N LEU A 28 4.93 11.35 -3.71
CA LEU A 28 4.67 9.97 -4.06
C LEU A 28 4.59 9.83 -5.57
N ASP A 29 5.36 8.91 -6.13
CA ASP A 29 5.24 8.54 -7.53
C ASP A 29 3.92 7.82 -7.80
N PRO A 30 3.33 8.01 -8.98
CA PRO A 30 2.12 7.29 -9.35
C PRO A 30 2.43 5.80 -9.43
N VAL A 31 1.46 4.97 -9.01
CA VAL A 31 1.60 3.52 -9.12
C VAL A 31 1.79 3.14 -10.58
N ARG A 32 2.83 2.36 -10.85
CA ARG A 32 3.11 1.75 -12.14
C ARG A 32 3.08 0.24 -11.97
N CYS A 33 2.20 -0.42 -12.71
CA CYS A 33 2.15 -1.87 -12.74
C CYS A 33 3.24 -2.40 -13.67
N GLU A 34 4.06 -3.32 -13.18
CA GLU A 34 5.03 -4.03 -14.02
C GLU A 34 4.35 -5.17 -14.78
N GLU A 35 4.77 -5.43 -16.01
CA GLU A 35 4.29 -6.60 -16.76
C GLU A 35 4.51 -7.88 -15.91
N PRO A 36 3.51 -8.79 -15.81
CA PRO A 36 2.30 -8.90 -16.64
C PRO A 36 1.05 -8.18 -16.10
N TYR A 37 1.18 -7.31 -15.10
CA TYR A 37 0.04 -6.65 -14.48
C TYR A 37 -0.46 -5.44 -15.26
N ILE A 38 -1.78 -5.25 -15.25
CA ILE A 38 -2.46 -4.12 -15.87
C ILE A 38 -2.98 -3.19 -14.79
N GLN A 39 -2.75 -1.88 -14.93
CA GLN A 39 -3.28 -0.87 -14.02
C GLN A 39 -4.78 -0.68 -14.27
N ILE A 40 -5.58 -0.90 -13.23
CA ILE A 40 -7.04 -0.82 -13.32
C ILE A 40 -7.62 0.36 -12.53
N ASN A 41 -6.85 0.95 -11.61
CA ASN A 41 -7.11 2.25 -11.00
C ASN A 41 -5.76 2.88 -10.54
N GLU A 42 -5.83 4.03 -9.87
CA GLU A 42 -4.65 4.75 -9.35
C GLU A 42 -3.78 3.96 -8.37
N ASN A 43 -4.31 2.91 -7.73
CA ASN A 43 -3.63 2.18 -6.67
C ASN A 43 -3.74 0.65 -6.76
N ARG A 44 -4.14 0.10 -7.91
CA ARG A 44 -4.48 -1.31 -8.06
C ARG A 44 -4.04 -1.81 -9.41
N CYS A 45 -3.28 -2.89 -9.35
CA CYS A 45 -2.84 -3.68 -10.48
C CYS A 45 -3.60 -5.00 -10.49
N MET A 46 -3.98 -5.48 -11.66
CA MET A 46 -4.65 -6.76 -11.85
C MET A 46 -3.86 -7.63 -12.82
N CYS A 47 -3.74 -8.91 -12.46
CA CYS A 47 -3.17 -9.93 -13.33
C CYS A 47 -4.32 -10.76 -13.95
N PRO A 48 -4.64 -10.58 -15.24
CA PRO A 48 -5.72 -11.33 -15.88
C PRO A 48 -5.37 -12.82 -15.98
N ALA A 49 -6.34 -13.69 -15.71
CA ALA A 49 -6.13 -15.15 -15.71
C ALA A 49 -5.80 -15.70 -17.12
N GLU A 50 -6.16 -14.95 -18.15
CA GLU A 50 -5.88 -15.25 -19.56
C GLU A 50 -4.39 -15.06 -19.90
N ASN A 51 -3.65 -14.28 -19.12
CA ASN A 51 -2.23 -14.07 -19.35
C ASN A 51 -1.41 -15.19 -18.69
N VAL A 52 -0.61 -15.90 -19.49
CA VAL A 52 0.24 -17.01 -19.03
C VAL A 52 1.22 -16.56 -17.94
N GLY A 53 1.69 -15.31 -17.98
CA GLY A 53 2.57 -14.74 -16.97
C GLY A 53 1.91 -14.59 -15.59
N CYS A 54 0.59 -14.67 -15.49
CA CYS A 54 -0.16 -14.48 -14.25
C CYS A 54 -0.39 -15.78 -13.46
N ARG A 55 0.00 -16.95 -13.98
CA ARG A 55 -0.37 -18.26 -13.40
C ARG A 55 0.07 -18.44 -11.94
N ASP A 56 1.27 -17.99 -11.61
CA ASP A 56 1.86 -18.09 -10.27
C ASP A 56 1.94 -16.72 -9.56
N GLN A 57 1.20 -15.73 -10.07
CA GLN A 57 1.19 -14.37 -9.56
C GLN A 57 -0.11 -14.05 -8.80
N PRO A 58 -0.06 -13.15 -7.81
CA PRO A 58 -1.26 -12.58 -7.21
C PRO A 58 -2.23 -12.03 -8.26
N PHE A 59 -3.52 -12.32 -8.11
CA PHE A 59 -4.55 -11.78 -9.01
C PHE A 59 -4.67 -10.25 -8.94
N THR A 60 -4.41 -9.66 -7.77
CA THR A 60 -4.52 -8.21 -7.56
C THR A 60 -3.44 -7.75 -6.58
N ILE A 61 -2.81 -6.63 -6.90
CA ILE A 61 -1.93 -5.88 -6.00
C ILE A 61 -2.62 -4.56 -5.68
N LEU A 62 -2.71 -4.22 -4.40
CA LEU A 62 -3.27 -2.96 -3.90
C LEU A 62 -2.19 -2.17 -3.18
N TYR A 63 -1.95 -0.95 -3.63
CA TYR A 63 -1.02 -0.01 -3.04
C TYR A 63 -1.77 0.90 -2.06
N ARG A 64 -1.30 0.96 -0.81
CA ARG A 64 -1.87 1.83 0.22
C ARG A 64 -0.72 2.52 0.93
N VAL A 65 -0.81 3.84 0.99
CA VAL A 65 0.07 4.66 1.82
C VAL A 65 -0.68 4.98 3.10
N MET A 66 -0.02 4.79 4.23
CA MET A 66 -0.53 5.05 5.57
C MET A 66 0.48 5.93 6.28
N ASP A 67 0.03 7.04 6.85
CA ASP A 67 0.82 7.83 7.79
C ASP A 67 0.70 7.25 9.20
N MET A 68 1.71 7.49 10.03
CA MET A 68 1.72 7.08 11.42
C MET A 68 1.72 8.32 12.29
N VAL A 69 0.72 8.43 13.16
CA VAL A 69 0.60 9.57 14.07
C VAL A 69 1.71 9.49 15.12
N SER A 70 2.41 10.60 15.33
CA SER A 70 3.42 10.75 16.38
C SER A 70 2.78 10.64 17.78
N GLY A 71 3.45 9.93 18.69
CA GLY A 71 3.00 9.74 20.08
C GLY A 71 2.33 8.41 20.41
N ARG A 72 2.27 7.46 19.47
CA ARG A 72 1.82 6.10 19.75
C ARG A 72 2.85 5.31 20.58
N SER A 73 2.40 4.65 21.64
CA SER A 73 3.22 3.72 22.41
C SER A 73 3.45 2.42 21.63
N VAL A 74 4.68 1.89 21.68
CA VAL A 74 5.01 0.59 21.08
C VAL A 74 4.73 -0.53 22.11
N PRO A 75 4.09 -1.65 21.72
CA PRO A 75 3.60 -1.98 20.37
C PRO A 75 2.28 -1.28 20.01
N SER A 76 2.06 -1.04 18.72
CA SER A 76 0.85 -0.38 18.20
C SER A 76 0.28 -1.13 16.99
N ASP A 77 -1.05 -1.26 16.95
CA ASP A 77 -1.76 -1.82 15.80
C ASP A 77 -1.82 -0.80 14.67
N ILE A 78 -1.23 -1.14 13.52
CA ILE A 78 -1.16 -0.23 12.36
C ILE A 78 -2.35 -0.41 11.43
N PHE A 79 -2.66 -1.65 11.06
CA PHE A 79 -3.81 -2.00 10.22
C PHE A 79 -4.34 -3.38 10.59
N GLN A 80 -5.59 -3.66 10.23
CA GLN A 80 -6.21 -4.98 10.37
C GLN A 80 -6.53 -5.55 8.99
N MET A 81 -6.21 -6.83 8.79
CA MET A 81 -6.66 -7.59 7.62
C MET A 81 -7.86 -8.45 8.01
N GLN A 82 -8.93 -8.40 7.21
CA GLN A 82 -10.11 -9.24 7.40
C GLN A 82 -10.55 -9.81 6.05
N ALA A 83 -10.82 -11.11 6.01
CA ALA A 83 -11.46 -11.74 4.87
C ALA A 83 -12.98 -11.76 5.06
N THR A 84 -13.71 -11.44 4.00
CA THR A 84 -15.15 -11.69 3.94
C THR A 84 -15.37 -13.10 3.39
N THR A 85 -15.99 -13.97 4.19
CA THR A 85 -16.32 -15.34 3.77
C THR A 85 -17.36 -15.29 2.68
N ARG A 86 -16.94 -15.42 1.42
CA ARG A 86 -17.85 -15.49 0.27
C ARG A 86 -18.44 -16.90 0.08
N TYR A 87 -17.72 -17.93 0.52
CA TYR A 87 -18.12 -19.32 0.37
C TYR A 87 -17.89 -20.10 1.68
N PRO A 88 -18.80 -21.01 2.07
CA PRO A 88 -18.58 -21.93 3.18
C PRO A 88 -17.31 -22.75 2.95
N GLY A 89 -16.45 -22.84 3.97
CA GLY A 89 -15.21 -23.62 3.92
C GLY A 89 -14.00 -22.91 3.28
N ALA A 90 -14.10 -21.62 2.93
CA ALA A 90 -12.94 -20.86 2.49
C ALA A 90 -11.94 -20.65 3.65
N TYR A 91 -10.69 -21.04 3.44
CA TYR A 91 -9.58 -20.77 4.37
C TYR A 91 -8.68 -19.69 3.77
N TYR A 92 -8.37 -18.67 4.57
CA TYR A 92 -7.56 -17.52 4.15
C TYR A 92 -6.23 -17.52 4.91
N ILE A 93 -5.14 -17.30 4.19
CA ILE A 93 -3.79 -17.21 4.75
C ILE A 93 -3.30 -15.78 4.56
N PHE A 94 -2.94 -15.13 5.67
CA PHE A 94 -2.31 -13.81 5.68
C PHE A 94 -0.82 -13.98 5.99
N GLN A 95 0.02 -13.21 5.30
CA GLN A 95 1.48 -13.26 5.48
C GLN A 95 2.11 -11.89 5.21
N ILE A 96 3.15 -11.56 5.97
CA ILE A 96 4.04 -10.44 5.69
C ILE A 96 5.21 -10.99 4.87
N LYS A 97 5.39 -10.50 3.65
CA LYS A 97 6.48 -10.95 2.75
C LYS A 97 7.82 -10.30 3.06
N SER A 98 7.79 -9.02 3.43
CA SER A 98 8.98 -8.21 3.70
C SER A 98 8.63 -7.04 4.63
N GLY A 99 9.65 -6.47 5.27
CA GLY A 99 9.54 -5.31 6.17
C GLY A 99 10.88 -4.56 6.24
N ASN A 100 11.02 -3.64 7.20
CA ASN A 100 12.31 -2.98 7.45
C ASN A 100 13.40 -4.00 7.86
N GLU A 101 14.67 -3.59 7.78
CA GLU A 101 15.81 -4.46 8.15
C GLU A 101 15.72 -4.98 9.59
N GLY A 102 15.12 -4.20 10.49
CA GLY A 102 14.89 -4.57 11.90
C GLY A 102 13.82 -5.65 12.12
N ARG A 103 13.01 -5.98 11.10
CA ARG A 103 11.88 -6.94 11.20
C ARG A 103 10.98 -6.70 12.42
N GLU A 104 10.72 -5.43 12.74
CA GLU A 104 9.97 -5.04 13.94
C GLU A 104 8.43 -5.16 13.77
N PHE A 105 8.00 -5.81 12.69
CA PHE A 105 6.61 -5.99 12.31
C PHE A 105 6.22 -7.47 12.39
N TYR A 106 5.17 -7.77 13.14
CA TYR A 106 4.58 -9.11 13.21
C TYR A 106 3.06 -9.03 13.09
N MET A 107 2.44 -10.12 12.62
CA MET A 107 0.99 -10.29 12.68
C MET A 107 0.62 -10.94 14.00
N ARG A 108 -0.45 -10.46 14.63
CA ARG A 108 -1.04 -11.07 15.83
C ARG A 108 -2.38 -11.71 15.50
#